data_AF-A0A3N5GYI7-F1
#
_entry.id   AF-A0A3N5GYI7-F1
#
_cell.length_a   1.000
_cell.length_b   1.000
_cell.length_c   1.000
_cell.angle_alpha   90.00
_cell.angle_beta   90.00
_cell.angle_gamma   90.00
#
_symmetry.space_group_name_H-M   'P 1'
#
loop_
_entity.id
_entity.type
_entity.pdbx_description
1 polymer ?
#
loop_
_entity_poly.entity_id
_entity_poly.type
_entity_poly.pdbx_seq_one_letter_code
_entity_poly.pdbx_strand_id
1 'polypeptide(L)' 'MAAQAVIDARDLSLTFTTADGPVYALQGINLTVNDGDFV' A
#
# COMPACT_ATOMS: atom_id res chain seq x y z
N MET A 1 25.43 -0.65 3.27
CA MET A 1 24.36 -0.42 4.27
C MET A 1 23.04 -0.62 3.55
N ALA A 2 22.01 -1.20 4.18
CA ALA A 2 20.69 -1.26 3.56
C ALA A 2 20.14 0.16 3.43
N ALA A 3 19.54 0.50 2.28
CA ALA A 3 18.89 1.80 2.09
C ALA A 3 17.75 1.94 3.11
N GLN A 4 17.55 3.15 3.62
CA GLN A 4 16.53 3.40 4.64
C GLN A 4 15.15 3.31 3.99
N ALA A 5 14.27 2.49 4.56
CA ALA A 5 12.86 2.50 4.19
C ALA A 5 12.24 3.85 4.59
N VAL A 6 11.76 4.60 3.60
CA VAL A 6 11.12 5.91 3.79
C VAL A 6 9.60 5.82 3.72
N ILE A 7 9.08 4.82 3.00
CA ILE A 7 7.67 4.42 3.04
C ILE A 7 7.63 2.95 3.40
N ASP A 8 6.87 2.62 4.44
CA ASP A 8 6.57 1.24 4.80
C ASP A 8 5.07 1.07 5.05
N ALA A 9 4.40 0.32 4.17
CA ALA A 9 3.01 -0.05 4.29
C ALA A 9 2.89 -1.56 4.45
N ARG A 10 2.19 -1.99 5.50
CA ARG A 10 1.99 -3.40 5.83
C ARG A 10 0.50 -3.73 5.86
N ASP A 11 0.13 -4.83 5.19
CA ASP A 11 -1.24 -5.35 5.10
C ASP A 11 -2.31 -4.29 4.77
N LEU A 12 -1.95 -3.32 3.91
CA LEU A 12 -2.81 -2.20 3.54
C LEU A 12 -3.99 -2.70 2.69
N SER A 13 -5.19 -2.41 3.19
CA SER A 13 -6.45 -2.70 2.50
C SER A 13 -7.33 -1.47 2.51
N LEU A 14 -7.99 -1.19 1.39
CA LEU A 14 -8.89 -0.06 1.21
C LEU A 14 -10.13 -0.55 0.47
N THR A 15 -11.28 -0.41 1.12
CA THR A 15 -12.58 -0.78 0.53
C THR A 15 -13.50 0.43 0.57
N PHE A 16 -14.16 0.70 -0.55
CA PHE A 16 -15.21 1.69 -0.65
C PHE A 16 -16.56 0.98 -0.68
N THR A 17 -17.49 1.38 0.19
CA THR A 17 -18.87 0.88 0.12
C THR A 17 -19.66 1.71 -0.87
N THR A 18 -20.25 1.08 -1.88
CA THR A 18 -21.12 1.73 -2.86
C THR A 18 -22.54 1.16 -2.80
N ALA A 19 -23.48 1.76 -3.53
CA ALA A 19 -24.86 1.29 -3.60
C ALA A 19 -24.98 -0.14 -4.15
N ASP A 20 -24.05 -0.56 -5.01
CA ASP A 20 -24.05 -1.86 -5.68
C ASP A 20 -23.15 -2.91 -4.99
N GLY A 21 -22.49 -2.53 -3.89
CA GLY A 21 -21.64 -3.40 -3.09
C GLY A 21 -20.27 -2.81 -2.73
N PRO A 22 -19.41 -3.56 -2.04
CA PRO A 22 -18.07 -3.11 -1.70
C PRO A 22 -17.14 -3.16 -2.93
N VAL A 23 -16.38 -2.09 -3.14
CA VAL A 23 -15.27 -1.99 -4.09
C VAL A 23 -13.96 -2.10 -3.33
N TYR A 24 -13.23 -3.20 -3.52
CA TYR A 24 -11.92 -3.43 -2.93
C TYR A 24 -10.85 -2.72 -3.77
N ALA A 25 -10.47 -1.49 -3.39
CA ALA A 25 -9.47 -0.71 -4.10
C ALA A 25 -8.04 -1.17 -3.82
N LEU A 26 -7.77 -1.61 -2.60
CA LEU A 26 -6.50 -2.25 -2.19
C LEU A 26 -6.82 -3.43 -1.30
N GLN A 27 -6.08 -4.53 -1.41
CA GLN A 27 -6.28 -5.71 -0.57
C GLN A 27 -4.95 -6.39 -0.22
N GLY A 28 -4.60 -6.38 1.06
CA GLY A 28 -3.43 -7.08 1.60
C GLY A 28 -2.09 -6.59 1.04
N ILE A 29 -1.97 -5.29 0.74
CA ILE A 29 -0.78 -4.74 0.09
C ILE A 29 0.35 -4.57 1.11
N ASN A 30 1.53 -5.09 0.76
CA ASN A 30 2.78 -4.87 1.46
C ASN A 30 3.72 -4.11 0.51
N LEU A 31 4.13 -2.90 0.87
CA LEU A 31 4.97 -2.02 0.07
C LEU A 31 6.06 -1.41 0.94
N THR A 32 7.31 -1.54 0.51
CA THR A 32 8.45 -0.85 1.09
C THR A 32 9.12 -0.04 -0.02
N VAL A 33 9.28 1.27 0.19
CA VAL A 33 10.03 2.17 -0.71
C VAL A 33 11.23 2.70 0.07
N ASN A 34 12.41 2.55 -0.52
CA ASN A 34 13.66 3.01 0.07
C ASN A 34 14.03 4.42 -0.42
N ASP A 35 14.86 5.11 0.34
CA ASP A 35 15.37 6.41 -0.06
C ASP A 35 16.09 6.33 -1.42
N GLY A 36 15.68 7.20 -2.35
CA GLY A 36 16.21 7.23 -3.72
C GLY A 36 15.56 6.25 -4.72
N ASP A 37 14.60 5.41 -4.30
CA ASP A 37 13.84 4.57 -5.23
C ASP A 37 12.96 5.46 -6.14
N PHE A 38 12.93 5.13 -7.44
CA PHE A 38 12.01 5.74 -8.40
C PHE A 38 10.88 4.73 -8.69
N VAL A 39 9.66 5.08 -8.28
CA VAL A 39 8.45 4.24 -8.29
C VAL A 39 7.39 4.78 -9.25
#